data_AF-A0AAJ1XAR8-F1
#
_entry.id   AF-A0AAJ1XAR8-F1
#
_cell.length_a   1.000
_cell.length_b   1.000
_cell.length_c   1.000
_cell.angle_alpha   90.00
_cell.angle_beta   90.00
_cell.angle_gamma   90.00
#
_symmetry.space_group_name_H-M   'P 1'
#
loop_
_entity.id
_entity.type
_entity.pdbx_description
1 polymer ?
#
loop_
_entity_poly.entity_id
_entity_poly.type
_entity_poly.pdbx_seq_one_letter_code
_entity_poly.pdbx_strand_id
1 'polypeptide(L)'
;ELAQIFMKAFKLQKTNNHSFNDVDSKSWANDAISALQSNRITKGTSTYTYSPKGIVTREQFAVFLYNALLNTKNDTENDQNVPDGENKLPYDELDKNSEGKSEVIDGGTIYKG
;
A
#
# COMPACT_ATOMS: atom_id res chain seq x y z
N GLU A 1 1.96 3.54 11.48
CA GLU A 1 0.55 3.57 11.98
C GLU A 1 -0.45 3.11 10.93
N LEU A 2 -0.41 3.66 9.72
CA LEU A 2 -1.37 3.33 8.65
C LEU A 2 -1.54 1.82 8.38
N ALA A 3 -0.45 1.05 8.36
CA ALA A 3 -0.52 -0.40 8.16
C ALA A 3 -1.45 -1.11 9.17
N GLN A 4 -1.42 -0.70 10.45
CA GLN A 4 -2.30 -1.29 11.45
C GLN A 4 -3.77 -0.94 11.22
N ILE A 5 -4.04 0.28 10.75
CA ILE A 5 -5.41 0.72 10.42
C ILE A 5 -5.97 -0.18 9.33
N PHE A 6 -5.22 -0.40 8.25
CA PHE A 6 -5.62 -1.28 7.17
C PHE A 6 -5.79 -2.74 7.62
N MET A 7 -4.81 -3.28 8.36
CA MET A 7 -4.90 -4.64 8.88
C MET A 7 -6.16 -4.86 9.71
N LYS A 8 -6.49 -3.92 10.61
CA LYS A 8 -7.67 -4.02 11.47
C LYS A 8 -8.98 -3.76 10.72
N ALA A 9 -9.05 -2.71 9.92
CA ALA A 9 -10.27 -2.29 9.23
C ALA A 9 -10.73 -3.33 8.18
N PHE A 10 -9.78 -3.89 7.43
CA PHE A 10 -10.04 -4.89 6.40
C PHE A 10 -9.82 -6.33 6.90
N LYS A 11 -9.57 -6.52 8.21
CA LYS A 11 -9.35 -7.83 8.86
C LYS A 11 -8.29 -8.69 8.17
N LEU A 12 -7.25 -8.05 7.65
CA LEU A 12 -6.21 -8.70 6.86
C LEU A 12 -5.46 -9.74 7.68
N GLN A 13 -5.26 -10.92 7.09
CA GLN A 13 -4.46 -11.99 7.69
C GLN A 13 -3.03 -11.91 7.18
N LYS A 14 -2.05 -11.98 8.08
CA LYS A 14 -0.65 -12.18 7.73
C LYS A 14 -0.44 -13.64 7.32
N THR A 15 -0.22 -13.88 6.03
CA THR A 15 0.06 -15.24 5.52
C THR A 15 1.55 -15.50 5.33
N ASN A 16 2.35 -14.45 5.14
CA ASN A 16 3.81 -14.49 5.03
C ASN A 16 4.45 -13.29 5.74
N ASN A 17 5.74 -13.42 6.10
CA ASN A 17 6.52 -12.27 6.57
C ASN A 17 6.89 -11.36 5.39
N HIS A 18 7.05 -10.06 5.65
CA HIS A 18 7.56 -9.14 4.65
C HIS A 18 9.04 -9.34 4.33
N SER A 19 9.49 -8.79 3.20
CA SER A 19 10.90 -8.79 2.77
C SER A 19 11.71 -7.53 3.15
N PHE A 20 11.08 -6.56 3.81
CA PHE A 20 11.70 -5.26 4.11
C PHE A 20 12.75 -5.32 5.22
N ASN A 21 13.94 -4.76 4.93
CA ASN A 21 15.09 -4.76 5.84
C ASN A 21 15.04 -3.61 6.87
N ASP A 22 14.26 -2.57 6.59
CA ASP A 22 14.13 -1.36 7.41
C ASP A 22 12.97 -1.43 8.43
N VAL A 23 12.39 -2.61 8.60
CA VAL A 23 11.33 -2.86 9.58
C VAL A 23 11.86 -3.81 10.65
N ASP A 24 11.97 -3.30 11.88
CA ASP A 24 12.35 -4.10 13.04
C ASP A 24 11.32 -5.21 13.29
N SER A 25 11.79 -6.45 13.46
CA SER A 25 10.96 -7.63 13.74
C SER A 25 10.22 -7.54 15.07
N LYS A 26 10.72 -6.73 16.02
CA LYS A 26 10.07 -6.46 17.31
C LYS A 26 9.13 -5.25 17.25
N SER A 27 9.08 -4.55 16.12
CA SER A 27 8.16 -3.43 15.95
C SER A 27 6.72 -3.92 15.99
N TRP A 28 5.86 -3.17 16.68
CA TRP A 28 4.41 -3.36 16.66
C TRP A 28 3.80 -3.29 15.25
N ALA A 29 4.52 -2.71 14.29
CA ALA A 29 4.09 -2.58 12.90
C ALA A 29 4.48 -3.80 12.05
N ASN A 30 5.37 -4.68 12.52
CA ASN A 30 5.94 -5.77 11.73
C ASN A 30 4.86 -6.67 11.11
N ASP A 31 3.91 -7.14 11.94
CA ASP A 31 2.83 -8.01 11.48
C ASP A 31 1.87 -7.31 10.54
N ALA A 32 1.57 -6.03 10.82
CA ALA A 32 0.69 -5.24 9.97
C ALA A 32 1.31 -4.99 8.59
N ILE A 33 2.60 -4.68 8.53
CA ILE A 33 3.32 -4.49 7.27
C ILE A 33 3.39 -5.81 6.49
N SER A 34 3.64 -6.92 7.19
CA SER A 34 3.61 -8.26 6.60
C SER A 34 2.24 -8.59 6.02
N ALA A 35 1.16 -8.30 6.74
CA ALA A 35 -0.21 -8.49 6.26
C ALA A 35 -0.49 -7.63 5.01
N LEU A 36 -0.06 -6.38 4.98
CA LEU A 36 -0.24 -5.52 3.80
C LEU A 36 0.51 -6.05 2.57
N GLN A 37 1.76 -6.52 2.74
CA GLN A 37 2.53 -7.05 1.61
C GLN A 37 1.97 -8.39 1.13
N SER A 38 1.65 -9.32 2.04
CA SER A 38 1.15 -10.64 1.68
C SER A 38 -0.23 -10.60 1.02
N ASN A 39 -1.05 -9.61 1.36
CA ASN A 39 -2.35 -9.36 0.73
C ASN A 39 -2.26 -8.49 -0.52
N ARG A 40 -1.04 -8.18 -1.01
CA ARG A 40 -0.81 -7.34 -2.18
C ARG A 40 -1.57 -6.02 -2.05
N ILE A 41 -1.33 -5.30 -0.96
CA ILE A 41 -1.79 -3.91 -0.75
C ILE A 41 -0.63 -2.94 -0.91
N THR A 42 0.58 -3.35 -0.56
CA THR A 42 1.81 -2.56 -0.69
C THR A 42 2.95 -3.40 -1.24
N LYS A 43 3.83 -2.76 -2.01
CA LYS A 43 5.12 -3.31 -2.45
C LYS A 43 6.32 -2.73 -1.67
N GLY A 44 6.06 -1.82 -0.72
CA GLY A 44 7.08 -0.99 -0.10
C GLY A 44 7.47 0.21 -0.96
N THR A 45 8.40 1.02 -0.46
CA THR A 45 9.02 2.14 -1.19
C THR A 45 10.15 1.69 -2.11
N SER A 46 10.64 0.46 -1.92
CA SER A 46 11.49 -0.27 -2.85
C SER A 46 11.31 -1.77 -2.62
N THR A 47 12.00 -2.61 -3.39
CA THR A 47 12.01 -4.07 -3.25
C THR A 47 12.30 -4.53 -1.81
N TYR A 48 13.15 -3.80 -1.08
CA TYR A 48 13.60 -4.19 0.27
C TYR A 48 13.38 -3.12 1.34
N THR A 49 12.65 -2.04 1.03
CA THR A 49 12.35 -0.99 2.01
C THR A 49 10.87 -0.64 2.06
N TYR A 50 10.34 -0.46 3.27
CA TYR A 50 8.97 -0.02 3.50
C TYR A 50 8.86 1.46 3.86
N SER A 51 9.90 2.03 4.46
CA SER A 51 9.92 3.37 5.05
C SER A 51 8.85 3.56 6.15
N PRO A 52 8.88 2.77 7.26
CA PRO A 52 7.81 2.75 8.27
C PRO A 52 7.59 4.08 9.01
N LYS A 53 8.59 4.97 9.01
CA LYS A 53 8.54 6.32 9.58
C LYS A 53 8.28 7.41 8.52
N GLY A 54 8.14 7.02 7.26
CA GLY A 54 7.85 7.93 6.17
C GLY A 54 6.42 8.48 6.25
N ILE A 55 6.23 9.66 5.64
CA ILE A 55 4.91 10.25 5.46
C ILE A 55 4.22 9.52 4.32
N VAL A 56 2.98 9.09 4.55
CA VAL A 56 2.14 8.51 3.49
C VAL A 56 1.44 9.64 2.75
N THR A 57 1.63 9.71 1.43
CA THR A 57 0.94 10.71 0.60
C THR A 57 -0.51 10.34 0.36
N ARG A 58 -1.33 11.30 -0.10
CA ARG A 58 -2.75 11.06 -0.40
C ARG A 58 -2.93 10.03 -1.52
N GLU A 59 -2.03 10.07 -2.49
CA GLU A 59 -1.98 9.15 -3.63
C GLU A 59 -1.67 7.73 -3.14
N GLN A 60 -0.65 7.56 -2.30
CA GLN A 60 -0.31 6.27 -1.70
C GLN A 60 -1.46 5.72 -0.85
N PHE A 61 -2.14 6.58 -0.08
CA PHE A 61 -3.31 6.18 0.69
C PHE A 61 -4.44 5.68 -0.22
N ALA A 62 -4.73 6.38 -1.31
CA ALA A 62 -5.77 5.99 -2.28
C ALA A 62 -5.46 4.63 -2.93
N VAL A 63 -4.19 4.38 -3.25
CA VAL A 63 -3.73 3.10 -3.79
C VAL A 63 -3.91 1.97 -2.78
N PHE A 64 -3.52 2.18 -1.52
CA PHE A 64 -3.73 1.18 -0.47
C PHE A 64 -5.21 0.88 -0.26
N LEU A 65 -6.06 1.91 -0.25
CA LEU A 65 -7.52 1.77 -0.13
C LEU A 65 -8.11 0.95 -1.28
N TYR A 66 -7.75 1.29 -2.51
CA TYR A 66 -8.21 0.57 -3.70
C TYR A 66 -7.80 -0.90 -3.66
N ASN A 67 -6.54 -1.19 -3.37
CA ASN A 67 -6.03 -2.57 -3.28
C ASN A 67 -6.71 -3.36 -2.16
N ALA A 68 -6.94 -2.75 -1.00
CA ALA A 68 -7.63 -3.38 0.12
C ALA A 68 -9.08 -3.74 -0.24
N LEU A 69 -9.82 -2.84 -0.91
CA LEU A 69 -11.19 -3.09 -1.35
C LEU A 69 -11.28 -4.20 -2.40
N LEU A 70 -10.31 -4.30 -3.30
CA LEU A 70 -10.23 -5.41 -4.26
C LEU A 70 -9.93 -6.74 -3.57
N ASN A 71 -9.11 -6.75 -2.52
CA ASN A 71 -8.79 -7.97 -1.79
C ASN A 71 -10.04 -8.50 -1.05
N THR A 72 -10.83 -7.64 -0.41
CA THR A 72 -12.05 -8.05 0.33
C THR A 72 -13.18 -8.62 -0.51
N LYS A 73 -13.22 -8.35 -1.83
CA LYS A 73 -14.26 -8.91 -2.71
C LYS A 73 -14.09 -10.40 -2.96
N ASN A 74 -12.86 -10.91 -2.85
CA ASN A 74 -12.54 -12.30 -3.12
C ASN A 74 -12.94 -13.24 -1.96
N ASP A 75 -13.26 -12.70 -0.78
CA ASP A 75 -13.73 -13.50 0.37
C ASP A 75 -15.25 -13.74 0.35
N THR A 76 -15.99 -13.07 -0.55
CA THR A 76 -17.46 -13.18 -0.66
C THR A 76 -17.97 -13.94 -1.88
N GLU A 77 -17.09 -14.41 -2.77
CA GLU A 77 -17.52 -15.21 -3.94
C GLU A 77 -16.72 -16.52 -4.03
N ASN A 78 -17.35 -17.62 -3.56
CA ASN A 78 -17.11 -18.93 -4.15
C ASN A 78 -17.76 -18.99 -5.56
N ASP A 79 -17.34 -18.09 -6.46
CA ASP A 79 -17.53 -18.26 -7.91
C ASP A 79 -16.15 -18.44 -8.53
N GLN A 80 -15.86 -19.68 -8.92
CA GLN A 80 -14.57 -20.13 -9.47
C GLN A 80 -14.32 -19.65 -10.92
N ASN A 81 -14.89 -18.52 -11.35
CA ASN A 81 -14.76 -18.02 -12.72
C ASN A 81 -14.48 -16.51 -12.81
N VAL A 82 -13.75 -15.92 -11.86
CA VAL A 82 -13.10 -14.62 -12.11
C VAL A 82 -11.72 -14.87 -12.70
N PRO A 83 -11.48 -14.53 -13.99
CA PRO A 83 -10.16 -14.66 -14.59
C PRO A 83 -9.15 -13.85 -13.79
N ASP A 84 -7.98 -14.45 -13.55
CA ASP A 84 -6.81 -13.74 -13.04
C ASP A 84 -6.40 -12.68 -14.07
N GLY A 85 -6.77 -11.41 -13.83
CA GLY A 85 -6.55 -10.28 -14.73
C GLY A 85 -7.88 -9.74 -15.28
N GLU A 86 -8.16 -8.45 -15.42
CA GLU A 86 -7.31 -7.30 -15.68
C GLU A 86 -8.11 -6.06 -15.25
N ASN A 87 -7.91 -5.59 -14.02
CA ASN A 87 -8.26 -4.25 -13.53
C ASN A 87 -7.69 -4.08 -12.11
N LYS A 88 -6.45 -4.52 -11.91
CA LYS A 88 -5.63 -4.05 -10.81
C LYS A 88 -4.90 -2.84 -11.37
N LEU A 89 -4.89 -1.70 -10.67
CA LEU A 89 -3.97 -0.62 -11.03
C LEU A 89 -2.57 -1.24 -11.08
N PRO A 90 -1.87 -1.22 -12.22
CA PRO A 90 -0.56 -1.84 -12.31
C PRO A 90 0.34 -1.18 -11.28
N TYR A 91 0.92 -2.00 -10.39
CA TYR A 91 1.85 -1.53 -9.36
C TYR A 91 3.01 -0.70 -9.95
N ASP A 92 3.36 -0.95 -11.22
CA ASP A 92 4.48 -0.34 -11.93
C ASP A 92 4.12 0.98 -12.63
N GLU A 93 2.84 1.32 -12.74
CA GLU A 93 2.38 2.52 -13.45
C GLU A 93 2.29 3.76 -12.54
N LEU A 94 2.34 3.56 -11.22
CA LEU A 94 2.27 4.63 -10.20
C LEU A 94 3.63 5.23 -9.82
N ASP A 95 4.75 4.60 -10.20
CA ASP A 95 6.09 5.12 -9.88
C ASP A 95 6.51 6.20 -10.90
N LYS A 96 6.04 6.14 -12.15
CA LYS A 96 6.45 7.05 -13.24
C LYS A 96 5.94 8.49 -13.08
N ASN A 97 4.91 8.68 -12.27
CA ASN A 97 4.32 9.98 -11.93
C ASN A 97 4.80 10.51 -10.56
N SER A 98 5.70 9.79 -9.87
CA SER A 98 6.33 10.24 -8.62
C SER A 98 7.68 10.94 -8.81
N GLU A 99 8.22 11.01 -10.03
CA GLU A 99 9.38 11.87 -10.36
C GLU A 99 9.02 13.36 -10.52
N GLY A 100 7.75 13.72 -10.33
CA GLY A 100 7.34 15.10 -10.12
C GLY A 100 7.75 15.57 -8.73
N LYS A 101 8.89 16.27 -8.66
CA LYS A 101 9.41 17.02 -7.50
C LYS A 101 8.30 17.46 -6.54
N SER A 102 8.30 16.93 -5.33
CA SER A 102 7.51 17.46 -4.22
C SER A 102 8.09 18.82 -3.81
N GLU A 103 7.56 19.90 -4.37
CA GLU A 103 7.73 21.21 -3.75
C GLU A 103 6.85 21.26 -2.48
N VAL A 104 7.52 21.55 -1.37
CA VAL A 104 6.89 21.75 -0.08
C VAL A 104 6.11 23.07 -0.16
N ILE A 105 4.80 23.00 -0.35
CA ILE A 105 3.93 24.17 -0.22
C ILE A 105 3.58 24.38 1.25
N ASP A 106 4.46 25.11 1.95
CA ASP A 106 4.03 25.97 3.05
C ASP A 106 3.12 27.07 2.48
N GLY A 107 2.18 27.54 3.29
CA GLY A 107 0.98 28.30 2.93
C GLY A 107 1.08 29.20 1.69
N GLY A 108 0.29 28.84 0.68
CA GLY A 108 -0.27 29.76 -0.31
C GLY A 108 0.70 30.39 -1.32
N THR A 109 0.61 29.94 -2.58
CA THR A 109 0.43 30.78 -3.79
C THR A 109 0.19 29.86 -4.99
N ILE A 110 -0.74 30.23 -5.87
CA ILE A 110 -0.96 29.57 -7.15
C ILE A 110 -0.06 30.23 -8.20
N TYR A 111 0.67 29.43 -8.98
CA TYR A 111 1.06 29.84 -10.32
C TYR A 111 0.73 28.73 -11.32
N LYS A 112 -0.10 29.08 -12.30
CA LYS A 112 -0.20 28.37 -13.57
C LYS A 112 0.88 28.93 -14.50
N GLY A 113 1.60 28.02 -15.17
CA GLY A 113 2.48 28.28 -16.31
C GLY A 113 2.44 27.07 -17.20
#